data_AF-N6UVK7-F1
#
_entry.id   AF-N6UVK7-F1
#
_cell.length_a   1.000
_cell.length_b   1.000
_cell.length_c   1.000
_cell.angle_alpha   90.00
_cell.angle_beta   90.00
_cell.angle_gamma   90.00
#
_symmetry.space_group_name_H-M   'P 1'
#
loop_
_entity.id
_entity.type
_entity.pdbx_description
1 polymer ?
#
loop_
_entity_poly.entity_id
_entity_poly.type
_entity_poly.pdbx_seq_one_letter_code
_entity_poly.pdbx_strand_id
1 'polypeptide(L)'
;MRNILFCLGFLACLCSSAFSGVTYPPITIDLQNKPPGHQITEFRTLTILIDTRIDVININAGVGFFLIQVHSYMGNITLSDDSDAQISGTNIGLIWKGNSENVAHFYLFRDHLALLDNITMLIAVSTYSKYDPVPGGCNLSFETEIAPYQKISESDDFITVISQPPSQFGNFCNRSNIVTRMYYLYLSEHDNSTEQYFANIQKMISVDDIVKYGTLVLEGLTANRFKQMYSRYAGTGRVFAAVST
;
A
#
# COMPACT_ATOMS: atom_id res chain seq x y z
N MET A 1 -32.65 27.54 22.04
CA MET A 1 -33.33 28.32 20.98
C MET A 1 -32.74 29.72 20.88
N ARG A 2 -31.94 29.98 19.84
CA ARG A 2 -31.94 31.24 19.08
C ARG A 2 -31.02 31.07 17.88
N ASN A 3 -31.64 30.88 16.72
CA ASN A 3 -31.01 31.13 15.43
C ASN A 3 -30.82 32.63 15.28
N ILE A 4 -29.65 33.05 14.81
CA ILE A 4 -29.51 34.29 14.05
C ILE A 4 -28.66 33.94 12.82
N LEU A 5 -29.38 33.91 11.70
CA LEU A 5 -28.89 33.87 10.34
C LEU A 5 -28.45 35.30 9.98
N PHE A 6 -27.25 35.48 9.45
CA PHE A 6 -26.91 36.66 8.64
C PHE A 6 -26.30 36.17 7.32
N CYS A 7 -26.87 36.67 6.23
CA CYS A 7 -26.47 36.41 4.85
C CYS A 7 -26.15 37.77 4.19
N LEU A 8 -25.39 37.70 3.08
CA LEU A 8 -24.88 38.76 2.19
C LEU A 8 -23.65 39.54 2.70
N GLY A 9 -22.56 39.72 1.94
CA GLY A 9 -22.25 39.34 0.56
C GLY A 9 -20.88 39.90 0.14
N PHE A 10 -20.26 39.26 -0.86
CA PHE A 10 -19.18 39.71 -1.73
C PHE A 10 -17.90 40.33 -1.13
N LEU A 11 -16.82 39.54 -1.12
CA LEU A 11 -15.63 39.88 -1.91
C LEU A 11 -14.92 38.58 -2.31
N ALA A 12 -15.09 38.16 -3.56
CA ALA A 12 -14.22 37.18 -4.18
C ALA A 12 -12.82 37.82 -4.28
N CYS A 13 -11.98 37.58 -3.28
CA CYS A 13 -10.56 37.82 -3.43
C CYS A 13 -10.02 36.67 -4.28
N LEU A 14 -10.05 36.87 -5.61
CA LEU A 14 -9.22 36.13 -6.55
C LEU A 14 -7.76 36.48 -6.25
N CYS A 15 -7.23 35.94 -5.16
CA CYS A 15 -5.80 35.77 -5.04
C CYS A 15 -5.45 34.59 -5.94
N SER A 16 -5.23 34.88 -7.23
CA SER A 16 -4.48 33.99 -8.09
C SER A 16 -3.03 34.01 -7.59
N SER A 17 -2.78 33.42 -6.43
CA SER A 17 -1.45 32.91 -6.12
C SER A 17 -1.25 31.77 -7.10
N ALA A 18 -0.63 32.10 -8.24
CA ALA A 18 0.11 31.14 -9.01
C ALA A 18 1.12 30.51 -8.06
N PHE A 19 0.71 29.40 -7.43
CA PHE A 19 1.64 28.48 -6.81
C PHE A 19 2.51 28.02 -7.96
N SER A 20 3.68 28.64 -8.11
CA SER A 20 4.81 28.01 -8.78
C SER A 20 5.30 26.91 -7.83
N GLY A 21 4.45 25.89 -7.67
CA GLY A 21 4.84 24.66 -7.02
C GLY A 21 5.99 24.11 -7.86
N VAL A 22 7.16 23.96 -7.23
CA VAL A 22 8.27 23.22 -7.79
C VAL A 22 7.71 21.85 -8.15
N THR A 23 7.43 21.61 -9.42
CA THR A 23 6.90 20.33 -9.88
C THR A 23 8.11 19.40 -9.98
N TYR A 24 8.22 18.47 -9.05
CA TYR A 24 9.28 17.46 -9.12
C TYR A 24 9.03 16.58 -10.35
N PRO A 25 10.10 16.16 -11.04
CA PRO A 25 9.94 15.24 -12.15
C PRO A 25 9.24 13.97 -11.65
N PRO A 26 8.39 13.35 -12.48
CA PRO A 26 7.73 12.12 -12.10
C PRO A 26 8.77 11.03 -11.84
N ILE A 27 8.49 10.20 -10.84
CA ILE A 27 9.26 8.99 -10.55
C ILE A 27 8.87 7.96 -11.60
N THR A 28 9.79 7.58 -12.47
CA THR A 28 9.54 6.55 -13.49
C THR A 28 10.00 5.18 -13.00
N ILE A 29 9.08 4.22 -13.04
CA ILE A 29 9.35 2.80 -12.83
C ILE A 29 9.12 2.08 -14.16
N ASP A 30 10.17 1.46 -14.69
CA ASP A 30 10.16 0.85 -16.01
C ASP A 30 10.07 -0.68 -15.89
N LEU A 31 8.94 -1.23 -16.34
CA LEU A 31 8.70 -2.68 -16.34
C LEU A 31 9.21 -3.37 -17.61
N GLN A 32 9.97 -2.68 -18.46
CA GLN A 32 10.60 -3.28 -19.63
C GLN A 32 11.49 -4.47 -19.25
N ASN A 33 11.40 -5.56 -20.02
CA ASN A 33 12.12 -6.83 -19.80
C ASN A 33 11.75 -7.57 -18.50
N LYS A 34 10.70 -7.15 -17.78
CA LYS A 34 10.12 -7.94 -16.70
C LYS A 34 9.10 -8.91 -17.32
N PRO A 35 9.35 -10.23 -17.32
CA PRO A 35 8.46 -11.19 -17.97
C PRO A 35 7.06 -11.20 -17.33
N PRO A 36 6.00 -11.46 -18.12
CA PRO A 36 4.66 -11.60 -17.57
C PRO A 36 4.49 -12.92 -16.81
N GLY A 37 3.80 -12.87 -15.68
CA GLY A 37 3.49 -14.03 -14.85
C GLY A 37 4.61 -14.38 -13.87
N HIS A 38 4.23 -14.64 -12.62
CA HIS A 38 5.04 -14.58 -11.39
C HIS A 38 5.25 -13.15 -10.89
N GLN A 39 5.36 -13.04 -9.56
CA GLN A 39 5.57 -11.77 -8.89
C GLN A 39 6.95 -11.22 -9.20
N ILE A 40 6.99 -10.08 -9.88
CA ILE A 40 8.23 -9.34 -10.11
C ILE A 40 8.18 -8.07 -9.30
N THR A 41 9.10 -7.91 -8.36
CA THR A 41 9.18 -6.70 -7.54
C THR A 41 10.33 -5.80 -8.00
N GLU A 42 10.02 -4.52 -8.24
CA GLU A 42 11.02 -3.46 -8.39
C GLU A 42 10.97 -2.50 -7.20
N PHE A 43 12.14 -2.18 -6.65
CA PHE A 43 12.30 -1.31 -5.49
C PHE A 43 12.97 0.01 -5.84
N ARG A 44 12.49 1.10 -5.22
CA ARG A 44 13.16 2.42 -5.22
C ARG A 44 13.06 3.04 -3.84
N THR A 45 14.21 3.37 -3.24
CA THR A 45 14.27 4.18 -2.02
C THR A 45 14.43 5.64 -2.41
N LEU A 46 13.54 6.49 -1.92
CA LEU A 46 13.48 7.90 -2.26
C LEU A 46 13.29 8.74 -1.01
N THR A 47 13.80 9.96 -1.06
CA THR A 47 13.60 10.96 -0.02
C THR A 47 12.87 12.14 -0.65
N ILE A 48 11.59 12.33 -0.29
CA ILE A 48 10.76 13.38 -0.88
C ILE A 48 10.35 14.42 0.17
N LEU A 49 10.27 15.67 -0.28
CA LEU A 49 9.82 16.79 0.54
C LEU A 49 8.38 17.20 0.22
N ILE A 50 7.92 17.00 -1.02
CA ILE A 50 6.59 17.42 -1.49
C ILE A 50 5.94 16.36 -2.38
N ASP A 51 4.73 16.67 -2.83
CA ASP A 51 3.89 15.83 -3.69
C ASP A 51 4.57 15.52 -5.05
N THR A 52 4.41 14.29 -5.53
CA THR A 52 5.02 13.81 -6.76
C THR A 52 4.13 12.79 -7.47
N ARG A 53 4.39 12.56 -8.75
CA ARG A 53 3.71 11.54 -9.56
C ARG A 53 4.63 10.35 -9.78
N ILE A 54 4.09 9.15 -9.74
CA ILE A 54 4.77 7.92 -10.13
C ILE A 54 4.19 7.48 -11.48
N ASP A 55 5.06 7.31 -12.46
CA ASP A 55 4.72 6.77 -13.77
C ASP A 55 5.28 5.34 -13.86
N VAL A 56 4.38 4.35 -13.92
CA VAL A 56 4.75 2.96 -14.23
C VAL A 56 4.60 2.77 -15.73
N ILE A 57 5.71 2.55 -16.43
CA ILE A 57 5.76 2.53 -17.91
C ILE A 57 6.17 1.15 -18.44
N ASN A 58 5.95 0.97 -19.76
CA ASN A 58 6.27 -0.26 -20.50
C ASN A 58 5.62 -1.51 -19.88
N ILE A 59 4.38 -1.37 -19.41
CA ILE A 59 3.62 -2.48 -18.82
C ILE A 59 3.39 -3.53 -19.90
N ASN A 60 3.88 -4.75 -19.67
CA ASN A 60 3.76 -5.85 -20.60
C ASN A 60 2.29 -6.31 -20.72
N ALA A 61 1.81 -6.61 -21.94
CA ALA A 61 0.45 -7.07 -22.20
C ALA A 61 0.06 -8.38 -21.46
N GLY A 62 1.03 -9.17 -20.99
CA GLY A 62 0.79 -10.37 -20.18
C GLY A 62 0.58 -10.10 -18.68
N VAL A 63 0.81 -8.86 -18.21
CA VAL A 63 0.48 -8.46 -16.84
C VAL A 63 -1.03 -8.30 -16.72
N GLY A 64 -1.66 -9.05 -15.83
CA GLY A 64 -3.10 -8.92 -15.56
C GLY A 64 -3.40 -7.72 -14.68
N PHE A 65 -2.61 -7.56 -13.63
CA PHE A 65 -2.65 -6.43 -12.71
C PHE A 65 -1.27 -6.26 -12.07
N PHE A 66 -1.01 -5.10 -11.47
CA PHE A 66 0.13 -4.96 -10.58
C PHE A 66 -0.28 -4.22 -9.31
N LEU A 67 0.42 -4.53 -8.23
CA LEU A 67 0.31 -3.88 -6.95
C LEU A 67 1.46 -2.89 -6.80
N ILE A 68 1.14 -1.62 -6.60
CA ILE A 68 2.11 -0.63 -6.16
C ILE A 68 1.95 -0.45 -4.65
N GLN A 69 3.05 -0.61 -3.93
CA GLN A 69 3.13 -0.42 -2.49
C GLN A 69 4.12 0.71 -2.21
N VAL A 70 3.78 1.57 -1.26
CA VAL A 70 4.68 2.60 -0.77
C VAL A 70 4.76 2.48 0.74
N HIS A 71 5.99 2.33 1.22
CA HIS A 71 6.32 2.22 2.62
C HIS A 71 7.12 3.46 3.00
N SER A 72 6.61 4.29 3.90
CA SER A 72 7.29 5.46 4.42
C SER A 72 7.77 5.21 5.84
N TYR A 73 8.99 5.66 6.11
CA TYR A 73 9.56 5.58 7.45
C TYR A 73 9.05 6.74 8.31
N MET A 74 8.31 6.42 9.37
CA MET A 74 7.85 7.35 10.42
C MET A 74 7.02 8.58 9.98
N GLY A 75 6.36 8.53 8.83
CA GLY A 75 5.46 9.63 8.40
C GLY A 75 4.37 9.18 7.43
N ASN A 76 3.13 9.62 7.66
CA ASN A 76 2.01 9.26 6.79
C ASN A 76 2.16 9.93 5.42
N ILE A 77 1.91 9.13 4.39
CA ILE A 77 1.78 9.55 3.01
C ILE A 77 0.41 9.13 2.49
N THR A 78 0.03 9.70 1.38
CA THR A 78 -1.20 9.41 0.66
C THR A 78 -0.84 8.95 -0.73
N LEU A 79 -1.37 7.82 -1.15
CA LEU A 79 -1.26 7.31 -2.51
C LEU A 79 -2.64 7.36 -3.16
N SER A 80 -2.71 7.90 -4.38
CA SER A 80 -3.90 7.82 -5.22
C SER A 80 -3.59 7.39 -6.65
N ASP A 81 -4.62 7.00 -7.39
CA ASP A 81 -4.56 6.71 -8.82
C ASP A 81 -5.50 7.63 -9.63
N ASP A 82 -5.52 7.46 -10.96
CA ASP A 82 -6.39 8.21 -11.87
C ASP A 82 -7.89 7.87 -11.71
N SER A 83 -8.24 6.82 -10.96
CA SER A 83 -9.63 6.43 -10.68
C SER A 83 -10.19 7.06 -9.41
N ASP A 84 -9.46 8.02 -8.82
CA ASP A 84 -9.73 8.66 -7.53
C ASP A 84 -9.69 7.69 -6.33
N ALA A 85 -9.14 6.48 -6.50
CA ALA A 85 -8.89 5.60 -5.36
C ALA A 85 -7.73 6.19 -4.54
N GLN A 86 -7.94 6.37 -3.23
CA GLN A 86 -6.97 7.02 -2.36
C GLN A 86 -6.86 6.30 -1.02
N ILE A 87 -5.63 6.21 -0.51
CA ILE A 87 -5.35 5.66 0.82
C ILE A 87 -4.21 6.44 1.49
N SER A 88 -4.31 6.64 2.80
CA SER A 88 -3.30 7.33 3.60
C SER A 88 -2.76 6.44 4.73
N GLY A 89 -1.47 6.51 4.98
CA GLY A 89 -0.79 5.74 6.03
C GLY A 89 0.71 5.66 5.81
N THR A 90 1.40 4.82 6.58
CA THR A 90 2.85 4.57 6.42
C THR A 90 3.17 3.39 5.52
N ASN A 91 2.24 2.45 5.38
CA ASN A 91 2.41 1.21 4.61
C ASN A 91 1.14 1.00 3.82
N ILE A 92 1.14 1.51 2.59
CA ILE A 92 -0.06 1.61 1.76
C ILE A 92 0.18 1.01 0.39
N GLY A 93 -0.89 0.62 -0.28
CA GLY A 93 -0.80 0.13 -1.64
C GLY A 93 -2.12 0.22 -2.39
N LEU A 94 -2.00 0.34 -3.71
CA LEU A 94 -3.11 0.36 -4.66
C LEU A 94 -2.84 -0.65 -5.78
N ILE A 95 -3.91 -1.03 -6.47
CA ILE A 95 -3.85 -1.97 -7.58
C ILE A 95 -4.15 -1.23 -8.88
N TRP A 96 -3.31 -1.44 -9.89
CA TRP A 96 -3.68 -1.10 -11.25
C TRP A 96 -4.36 -2.29 -11.91
N LYS A 97 -5.57 -2.06 -12.44
CA LYS A 97 -6.35 -3.06 -13.18
C LYS A 97 -5.95 -2.97 -14.66
N GLY A 98 -5.49 -4.07 -15.25
CA GLY A 98 -5.06 -4.10 -16.65
C GLY A 98 -6.12 -3.58 -17.62
N ASN A 99 -5.93 -2.36 -18.13
CA ASN A 99 -6.91 -1.62 -18.93
C ASN A 99 -6.45 -1.39 -20.39
N SER A 100 -5.51 -2.20 -20.89
CA SER A 100 -4.84 -2.11 -22.21
C SER A 100 -3.84 -0.96 -22.39
N GLU A 101 -3.68 -0.09 -21.41
CA GLU A 101 -2.65 0.95 -21.41
C GLU A 101 -1.29 0.38 -21.02
N ASN A 102 -0.23 0.92 -21.62
CA ASN A 102 1.16 0.56 -21.31
C ASN A 102 1.79 1.48 -20.25
N VAL A 103 1.00 2.44 -19.74
CA VAL A 103 1.39 3.41 -18.71
C VAL A 103 0.28 3.49 -17.67
N ALA A 104 0.67 3.63 -16.41
CA ALA A 104 -0.23 3.90 -15.30
C ALA A 104 0.32 5.05 -14.46
N HIS A 105 -0.57 5.93 -14.00
CA HIS A 105 -0.20 7.06 -13.17
C HIS A 105 -0.71 6.88 -11.74
N PHE A 106 0.17 7.17 -10.79
CA PHE A 106 -0.15 7.27 -9.38
C PHE A 106 0.37 8.59 -8.84
N TYR A 107 -0.26 9.08 -7.79
CA TYR A 107 0.09 10.35 -7.18
C TYR A 107 0.39 10.11 -5.71
N LEU A 108 1.55 10.60 -5.29
CA LEU A 108 1.99 10.59 -3.91
C LEU A 108 1.86 11.99 -3.35
N PHE A 109 1.08 12.09 -2.28
CA PHE A 109 0.88 13.31 -1.54
C PHE A 109 1.31 13.14 -0.10
N ARG A 110 1.71 14.25 0.50
CA ARG A 110 1.90 14.34 1.94
C ARG A 110 0.94 15.39 2.48
N ASP A 111 0.39 15.18 3.67
CA ASP A 111 -0.37 16.24 4.33
C ASP A 111 0.56 17.43 4.65
N HIS A 112 0.27 18.58 4.05
CA HIS A 112 1.08 19.81 4.14
C HIS A 112 1.14 20.37 5.57
N LEU A 113 0.26 19.94 6.48
CA LEU A 113 0.26 20.38 7.87
C LEU A 113 1.38 19.75 8.71
N ALA A 114 2.05 18.71 8.21
CA ALA A 114 3.05 17.93 8.95
C ALA A 114 4.50 18.15 8.44
N LEU A 115 5.06 19.33 8.72
CA LEU A 115 6.50 19.68 8.88
C LEU A 115 7.50 19.47 7.71
N LEU A 116 8.56 20.30 7.78
CA LEU A 116 9.69 20.55 6.86
C LEU A 116 10.70 19.38 6.70
N ASP A 117 10.42 18.20 7.27
CA ASP A 117 11.38 17.10 7.31
C ASP A 117 11.18 16.15 6.14
N ASN A 118 12.28 15.79 5.49
CA ASN A 118 12.30 14.81 4.42
C ASN A 118 11.81 13.43 4.89
N ILE A 119 10.86 12.82 4.17
CA ILE A 119 10.44 11.44 4.42
C ILE A 119 11.19 10.52 3.46
N THR A 120 11.81 9.48 4.02
CA THR A 120 12.36 8.39 3.21
C THR A 120 11.29 7.32 3.02
N MET A 121 11.16 6.82 1.80
CA MET A 121 10.19 5.81 1.43
C MET A 121 10.76 4.78 0.48
N LEU A 122 10.17 3.59 0.51
CA LEU A 122 10.40 2.49 -0.41
C LEU A 122 9.15 2.32 -1.27
N ILE A 123 9.29 2.49 -2.58
CA ILE A 123 8.27 2.14 -3.56
C ILE A 123 8.57 0.74 -4.06
N ALA A 124 7.57 -0.13 -4.05
CA ALA A 124 7.62 -1.48 -4.56
C ALA A 124 6.51 -1.71 -5.58
N VAL A 125 6.85 -2.11 -6.80
CA VAL A 125 5.85 -2.51 -7.81
C VAL A 125 5.96 -4.01 -8.03
N SER A 126 4.87 -4.73 -7.77
CA SER A 126 4.75 -6.18 -7.94
C SER A 126 3.75 -6.52 -9.04
N THR A 127 4.21 -7.14 -10.13
CA THR A 127 3.34 -7.55 -11.25
C THR A 127 2.75 -8.95 -11.05
N TYR A 128 1.54 -9.17 -11.55
CA TYR A 128 0.84 -10.45 -11.43
C TYR A 128 0.13 -10.83 -12.73
N SER A 129 -0.12 -12.13 -12.89
CA SER A 129 -0.92 -12.66 -13.99
C SER A 129 -2.41 -12.42 -13.74
N LYS A 130 -3.23 -12.47 -14.80
CA LYS A 130 -4.70 -12.38 -14.67
C LYS A 130 -5.35 -13.57 -13.93
N TYR A 131 -4.58 -14.63 -13.72
CA TYR A 131 -5.03 -15.84 -13.02
C TYR A 131 -4.66 -15.83 -11.53
N ASP A 132 -3.76 -14.92 -11.13
CA ASP A 132 -3.30 -14.83 -9.75
C ASP A 132 -4.41 -14.23 -8.87
N PRO A 133 -4.53 -14.66 -7.60
CA PRO A 133 -5.45 -14.05 -6.65
C PRO A 133 -5.15 -12.57 -6.44
N VAL A 134 -6.18 -11.73 -6.54
CA VAL A 134 -6.12 -10.29 -6.27
C VAL A 134 -6.19 -10.07 -4.76
N PRO A 135 -5.13 -9.55 -4.11
CA PRO A 135 -5.14 -9.29 -2.67
C PRO A 135 -6.20 -8.26 -2.29
N GLY A 136 -7.03 -8.57 -1.29
CA GLY A 136 -8.10 -7.68 -0.85
C GLY A 136 -9.17 -7.38 -1.90
N GLY A 137 -9.26 -8.16 -2.97
CA GLY A 137 -10.27 -8.00 -4.02
C GLY A 137 -11.69 -8.37 -3.61
N CYS A 138 -11.86 -8.93 -2.41
CA CYS A 138 -13.15 -9.09 -1.75
C CYS A 138 -13.23 -8.18 -0.52
N ASN A 139 -13.07 -6.87 -0.72
CA ASN A 139 -13.21 -5.92 0.36
C ASN A 139 -14.68 -5.58 0.64
N LEU A 140 -15.08 -5.66 1.91
CA LEU A 140 -16.40 -5.24 2.39
C LEU A 140 -16.34 -4.20 3.52
N SER A 141 -15.14 -3.77 3.93
CA SER A 141 -14.97 -3.01 5.19
C SER A 141 -13.89 -1.92 5.13
N PHE A 142 -12.99 -1.95 4.17
CA PHE A 142 -11.95 -0.93 3.98
C PHE A 142 -12.43 0.12 2.97
N GLU A 143 -11.71 1.23 2.90
CA GLU A 143 -12.10 2.44 2.18
C GLU A 143 -12.07 2.27 0.66
N THR A 144 -11.11 1.51 0.14
CA THR A 144 -10.91 1.31 -1.30
C THR A 144 -11.63 0.08 -1.82
N GLU A 145 -12.15 0.07 -3.05
CA GLU A 145 -12.86 -1.09 -3.62
C GLU A 145 -12.01 -2.38 -3.56
N ILE A 146 -10.73 -2.29 -3.90
CA ILE A 146 -9.74 -3.34 -3.69
C ILE A 146 -8.76 -2.84 -2.64
N ALA A 147 -8.56 -3.63 -1.59
CA ALA A 147 -7.75 -3.23 -0.44
C ALA A 147 -6.52 -4.13 -0.28
N PRO A 148 -5.46 -3.94 -1.11
CA PRO A 148 -4.27 -4.77 -1.07
C PRO A 148 -3.31 -4.34 0.06
N TYR A 149 -3.86 -3.97 1.20
CA TYR A 149 -3.14 -3.50 2.39
C TYR A 149 -3.80 -4.06 3.65
N GLN A 150 -3.09 -3.97 4.77
CA GLN A 150 -3.55 -4.43 6.07
C GLN A 150 -3.77 -3.24 7.00
N LYS A 151 -4.82 -3.30 7.82
CA LYS A 151 -5.00 -2.37 8.93
C LYS A 151 -4.39 -2.97 10.17
N ILE A 152 -3.49 -2.21 10.80
CA ILE A 152 -2.83 -2.60 12.03
C ILE A 152 -3.30 -1.67 13.13
N SER A 153 -3.72 -2.24 14.25
CA SER A 153 -4.01 -1.49 15.48
C SER A 153 -3.25 -2.11 16.64
N GLU A 154 -2.69 -1.27 17.50
CA GLU A 154 -1.86 -1.69 18.62
C GLU A 154 -2.51 -1.30 19.95
N SER A 155 -2.42 -2.19 20.92
CA SER A 155 -2.64 -1.93 22.35
C SER A 155 -1.36 -2.25 23.12
N ASP A 156 -1.37 -2.07 24.44
CA ASP A 156 -0.19 -2.34 25.26
C ASP A 156 0.31 -3.78 25.13
N ASP A 157 -0.61 -4.74 24.99
CA ASP A 157 -0.33 -6.17 25.00
C ASP A 157 -0.45 -6.84 23.62
N PHE A 158 -1.16 -6.24 22.67
CA PHE A 158 -1.52 -6.90 21.42
C PHE A 158 -1.36 -6.02 20.18
N ILE A 159 -0.97 -6.66 19.09
CA ILE A 159 -1.05 -6.13 17.73
C ILE A 159 -2.18 -6.87 17.03
N THR A 160 -3.18 -6.14 16.54
CA THR A 160 -4.26 -6.69 15.73
C THR A 160 -4.02 -6.35 14.28
N VAL A 161 -3.99 -7.37 13.42
CA VAL A 161 -3.80 -7.23 11.97
C VAL A 161 -5.07 -7.70 11.28
N ILE A 162 -5.66 -6.81 10.48
CA ILE A 162 -6.86 -7.09 9.69
C ILE A 162 -6.50 -6.99 8.22
N SER A 163 -6.85 -8.01 7.45
CA SER A 163 -6.74 -8.05 5.99
C SER A 163 -8.11 -8.24 5.37
N GLN A 164 -8.25 -7.91 4.08
CA GLN A 164 -9.44 -8.28 3.31
C GLN A 164 -9.17 -9.57 2.52
N PRO A 165 -10.18 -10.46 2.37
CA PRO A 165 -10.02 -11.66 1.58
C PRO A 165 -9.61 -11.35 0.13
N PRO A 166 -8.80 -12.20 -0.50
CA PRO A 166 -8.52 -12.08 -1.92
C PRO A 166 -9.75 -12.46 -2.75
N SER A 167 -9.73 -12.09 -4.04
CA SER A 167 -10.68 -12.60 -5.03
C SER A 167 -9.95 -12.94 -6.31
N GLN A 168 -10.59 -13.69 -7.21
CA GLN A 168 -10.08 -13.79 -8.58
C GLN A 168 -10.50 -12.54 -9.36
N PHE A 169 -9.63 -12.05 -10.25
CA PHE A 169 -9.90 -10.87 -11.05
C PHE A 169 -11.24 -10.99 -11.80
N GLY A 170 -12.16 -10.05 -11.59
CA GLY A 170 -13.49 -10.03 -12.22
C GLY A 170 -14.52 -11.01 -11.63
N ASN A 171 -14.22 -11.72 -10.53
CA ASN A 171 -15.14 -12.68 -9.90
C ASN A 171 -15.65 -12.19 -8.54
N PHE A 172 -16.86 -12.63 -8.19
CA PHE A 172 -17.45 -12.38 -6.87
C PHE A 172 -16.75 -13.21 -5.77
N CYS A 173 -16.62 -12.60 -4.59
CA CYS A 173 -16.10 -13.12 -3.32
C CYS A 173 -16.41 -14.58 -2.96
N ASN A 174 -17.50 -15.14 -3.49
CA ASN A 174 -18.08 -16.41 -3.02
C ASN A 174 -17.71 -17.62 -3.90
N ARG A 175 -16.77 -17.47 -4.85
CA ARG A 175 -16.55 -18.48 -5.92
C ARG A 175 -15.08 -18.84 -6.19
N SER A 176 -14.21 -18.76 -5.21
CA SER A 176 -12.78 -19.03 -5.44
C SER A 176 -12.20 -19.97 -4.38
N ASN A 177 -11.59 -21.07 -4.84
CA ASN A 177 -10.79 -22.01 -4.02
C ASN A 177 -9.41 -21.40 -3.69
N ILE A 178 -9.37 -20.15 -3.21
CA ILE A 178 -8.13 -19.46 -2.86
C ILE A 178 -7.77 -19.82 -1.43
N VAL A 179 -6.53 -20.26 -1.23
CA VAL A 179 -5.98 -20.53 0.10
C VAL A 179 -5.09 -19.38 0.50
N THR A 180 -5.45 -18.66 1.55
CA THR A 180 -4.64 -17.58 2.12
C THR A 180 -3.92 -18.05 3.38
N ARG A 181 -2.62 -17.80 3.45
CA ARG A 181 -1.77 -18.03 4.62
C ARG A 181 -1.17 -16.71 5.10
N MET A 182 -1.14 -16.53 6.42
CA MET A 182 -0.58 -15.34 7.05
C MET A 182 0.86 -15.62 7.49
N TYR A 183 1.73 -14.63 7.32
CA TYR A 183 3.14 -14.68 7.72
C TYR A 183 3.49 -13.42 8.49
N TYR A 184 4.50 -13.54 9.36
CA TYR A 184 5.12 -12.38 9.99
C TYR A 184 6.63 -12.53 10.08
N LEU A 185 7.34 -11.42 10.16
CA LEU A 185 8.78 -11.34 10.38
C LEU A 185 9.06 -10.42 11.57
N TYR A 186 9.86 -10.87 12.53
CA TYR A 186 10.36 -10.04 13.62
C TYR A 186 11.45 -9.09 13.11
N LEU A 187 11.37 -7.82 13.52
CA LEU A 187 12.46 -6.88 13.35
C LEU A 187 13.49 -7.07 14.47
N SER A 188 14.72 -6.62 14.23
CA SER A 188 15.74 -6.54 15.27
C SER A 188 15.26 -5.68 16.43
N GLU A 189 15.50 -6.15 17.66
CA GLU A 189 15.12 -5.43 18.87
C GLU A 189 15.86 -4.09 18.95
N HIS A 190 15.13 -3.03 19.34
CA HIS A 190 15.64 -1.68 19.55
C HIS A 190 16.33 -1.01 18.34
N ASP A 191 16.13 -1.57 17.14
CA ASP A 191 16.64 -1.01 15.89
C ASP A 191 15.56 -0.18 15.20
N ASN A 192 15.72 1.14 15.26
CA ASN A 192 14.84 2.10 14.60
C ASN A 192 15.63 2.85 13.51
N SER A 193 16.42 2.12 12.72
CA SER A 193 17.09 2.65 11.53
C SER A 193 16.22 2.49 10.29
N THR A 194 16.25 3.50 9.43
CA THR A 194 15.54 3.51 8.14
C THR A 194 15.98 2.34 7.26
N GLU A 195 17.27 2.01 7.31
CA GLU A 195 17.89 0.93 6.54
C GLU A 195 17.29 -0.42 6.92
N GLN A 196 17.17 -0.71 8.21
CA GLN A 196 16.67 -1.98 8.70
C GLN A 196 15.16 -2.09 8.54
N TYR A 197 14.45 -0.96 8.67
CA TYR A 197 13.03 -0.89 8.35
C TYR A 197 12.77 -1.37 6.92
N PHE A 198 13.43 -0.77 5.92
CA PHE A 198 13.22 -1.16 4.52
C PHE A 198 13.80 -2.52 4.17
N ALA A 199 14.96 -2.89 4.72
CA ALA A 199 15.56 -4.21 4.47
C ALA A 199 14.65 -5.36 4.93
N ASN A 200 13.90 -5.19 6.03
CA ASN A 200 12.97 -6.20 6.50
C ASN A 200 11.63 -6.18 5.75
N ILE A 201 11.17 -5.01 5.30
CA ILE A 201 9.99 -4.93 4.41
C ILE A 201 10.28 -5.62 3.06
N GLN A 202 11.45 -5.42 2.47
CA GLN A 202 11.82 -6.07 1.21
C GLN A 202 11.75 -7.60 1.27
N LYS A 203 12.10 -8.19 2.43
CA LYS A 203 11.97 -9.64 2.67
C LYS A 203 10.52 -10.15 2.74
N MET A 204 9.55 -9.25 2.86
CA MET A 204 8.14 -9.56 3.10
C MET A 204 7.21 -9.01 2.01
N ILE A 205 7.75 -8.69 0.82
CA ILE A 205 6.95 -8.22 -0.32
C ILE A 205 6.72 -9.32 -1.35
N SER A 206 7.78 -10.04 -1.76
CA SER A 206 7.64 -11.12 -2.75
C SER A 206 7.13 -12.42 -2.10
N VAL A 207 6.32 -13.21 -2.79
CA VAL A 207 5.77 -14.48 -2.30
C VAL A 207 6.91 -15.41 -1.92
N ASP A 208 7.93 -15.53 -2.77
CA ASP A 208 9.08 -16.38 -2.53
C ASP A 208 9.88 -15.91 -1.30
N ASP A 209 10.09 -14.60 -1.14
CA ASP A 209 10.79 -14.05 0.01
C ASP A 209 9.97 -14.18 1.30
N ILE A 210 8.64 -13.95 1.24
CA ILE A 210 7.75 -14.14 2.39
C ILE A 210 7.79 -15.58 2.88
N VAL A 211 7.73 -16.56 1.98
CA VAL A 211 7.80 -17.98 2.34
C VAL A 211 9.17 -18.35 2.89
N LYS A 212 10.23 -17.71 2.38
CA LYS A 212 11.62 -17.98 2.80
C LYS A 212 12.00 -17.36 4.13
N TYR A 213 11.62 -16.10 4.38
CA TYR A 213 12.04 -15.33 5.55
C TYR A 213 10.95 -15.18 6.60
N GLY A 214 9.69 -15.26 6.22
CA GLY A 214 8.55 -15.12 7.12
C GLY A 214 8.31 -16.38 7.96
N THR A 215 7.73 -16.17 9.13
CA THR A 215 7.20 -17.24 9.98
C THR A 215 5.72 -17.44 9.67
N LEU A 216 5.34 -18.66 9.28
CA LEU A 216 3.96 -19.04 9.04
C LEU A 216 3.15 -18.93 10.34
N VAL A 217 2.03 -18.21 10.28
CA VAL A 217 1.04 -18.19 11.35
C VAL A 217 0.27 -19.50 11.32
N LEU A 218 0.32 -20.25 12.41
CA LEU A 218 -0.50 -21.45 12.56
C LEU A 218 -1.98 -21.06 12.50
N GLU A 219 -2.74 -21.77 11.67
CA GLU A 219 -4.18 -21.57 11.61
C GLU A 219 -4.78 -21.91 12.98
N GLY A 220 -5.19 -20.88 13.71
CA GLY A 220 -5.93 -21.05 14.96
C GLY A 220 -7.35 -21.55 14.70
N LEU A 221 -7.99 -22.08 15.74
CA LEU A 221 -9.42 -22.47 15.75
C LEU A 221 -10.38 -21.25 15.59
N THR A 222 -9.88 -20.05 15.30
CA THR A 222 -10.67 -18.82 15.27
C THR A 222 -11.44 -18.71 13.95
N ALA A 223 -12.71 -18.30 14.06
CA ALA A 223 -13.63 -18.22 12.92
C ALA A 223 -13.25 -17.15 11.86
N ASN A 224 -12.34 -16.22 12.17
CA ASN A 224 -11.95 -15.15 11.24
C ASN A 224 -10.46 -15.23 10.86
N ARG A 225 -10.18 -15.89 9.73
CA ARG A 225 -8.83 -16.09 9.20
C ARG A 225 -8.11 -14.79 8.81
N PHE A 226 -8.85 -13.72 8.56
CA PHE A 226 -8.31 -12.43 8.11
C PHE A 226 -8.18 -11.39 9.22
N LYS A 227 -8.46 -11.77 10.47
CA LYS A 227 -8.20 -10.96 11.66
C LYS A 227 -7.35 -11.76 12.63
N GLN A 228 -6.08 -11.38 12.77
CA GLN A 228 -5.12 -12.04 13.64
C GLN A 228 -4.69 -11.11 14.77
N MET A 229 -4.50 -11.69 15.96
CA MET A 229 -3.98 -10.99 17.13
C MET A 229 -2.64 -11.61 17.52
N TYR A 230 -1.65 -10.77 17.74
CA TYR A 230 -0.30 -11.17 18.11
C TYR A 230 0.09 -10.48 19.41
N SER A 231 0.81 -11.16 20.30
CA SER A 231 1.37 -10.52 21.50
C SER A 231 2.38 -9.44 21.12
N ARG A 232 2.28 -8.25 21.70
CA ARG A 232 3.22 -7.15 21.48
C ARG A 232 4.41 -7.31 22.42
N TYR A 233 5.62 -7.17 21.88
CA TYR A 233 6.84 -7.13 22.68
C TYR A 233 7.45 -5.73 22.57
N ALA A 234 7.63 -5.06 23.69
CA ALA A 234 8.21 -3.73 23.72
C ALA A 234 9.60 -3.73 23.07
N GLY A 235 9.89 -2.73 22.24
CA GLY A 235 11.17 -2.62 21.52
C GLY A 235 11.33 -3.55 20.31
N THR A 236 10.33 -4.37 19.97
CA THR A 236 10.40 -5.29 18.82
C THR A 236 9.31 -4.96 17.79
N GLY A 237 9.72 -4.56 16.59
CA GLY A 237 8.79 -4.39 15.47
C GLY A 237 8.46 -5.70 14.75
N ARG A 238 7.43 -5.68 13.90
CA ARG A 238 7.09 -6.80 13.02
C ARG A 238 6.61 -6.33 11.66
N VAL A 239 6.87 -7.14 10.64
CA VAL A 239 6.26 -7.01 9.31
C VAL A 239 5.30 -8.17 9.11
N PHE A 240 4.12 -7.90 8.56
CA PHE A 240 3.07 -8.89 8.32
C PHE A 240 2.82 -9.01 6.83
N ALA A 241 2.49 -10.22 6.37
CA ALA A 241 2.12 -10.46 4.99
C ALA A 241 1.04 -11.55 4.90
N ALA A 242 0.25 -11.50 3.83
CA ALA A 242 -0.73 -12.51 3.48
C ALA A 242 -0.42 -13.04 2.08
N VAL A 243 -0.22 -14.35 1.95
CA VAL A 243 0.06 -15.02 0.67
C VAL A 243 -1.16 -15.83 0.27
N SER A 244 -1.65 -15.60 -0.95
CA SER A 244 -2.83 -16.29 -1.49
C SER A 244 -2.46 -17.07 -2.74
N THR A 245 -2.89 -18.34 -2.79
CA THR A 245 -2.64 -19.28 -3.90
C THR A 245 -3.93 -19.92 -4.36
#